data_AF-A0A836IBW6-F1
#
_entry.id   AF-A0A836IBW6-F1
#
_cell.length_a   1.000
_cell.length_b   1.000
_cell.length_c   1.000
_cell.angle_alpha   90.00
_cell.angle_beta   90.00
_cell.angle_gamma   90.00
#
_symmetry.space_group_name_H-M   'P 1'
#
loop_
_entity.id
_entity.type
_entity.pdbx_description
1 polymer ?
#
loop_
_entity_poly.entity_id
_entity_poly.type
_entity_poly.pdbx_seq_one_letter_code
_entity_poly.pdbx_strand_id
1 'polypeptide(L)'
;MPLTAQSSVFEASATAFSTGIDDGEKKRREMAFRSSSSSAGLVERMLLTERGDPSVPPPNWEPLSSSAVFDENGMTRPNVVREHFQKEGLLHESDVLAIITKCALIWKDEPNVLLLDDPVNIAGDIHGQFYDLLNLFSIGGDPSHQRYVFLGDYVDRGCFGMEVILLLMCYKICYPSTFVMLRGNHESRHLTAYFNFKREVLYKYSIAVYNAMMAAFDCLPLACIVNNRFLCVHGGLSPELKRISDISAIHRFREPPSSGPMCDLLWADPLDENEEDPAAPQLFVPNTTRGCSYVYSNAAACNFLQENDLVTIIRGHEAQNDGYHLYKKTRKGFPAVICVFSAPNYCDTYDNRAAMVMLSRNIMSIRQFNSSPHPYYLPNFMNAFTWSLPFVEEKLLDIWTNVLHLVDVDEDQFLANKAEVSVAVATDAPAQWVRTESSSGSPLVRQQESIRQKILAMGTLSRMFRDLREGNERNARLTGQVSGLPSEDVRPPGASGA
;
A
#
# COMPACT_ATOMS: atom_id res chain seq x y z
N MET A 1 -54.29 16.29 52.10
CA MET A 1 -55.10 17.39 51.52
C MET A 1 -55.02 18.58 52.48
N PRO A 2 -55.01 19.85 52.03
CA PRO A 2 -54.81 20.34 50.66
C PRO A 2 -53.84 21.56 50.50
N LEU A 3 -53.32 21.71 49.27
CA LEU A 3 -53.12 22.93 48.44
C LEU A 3 -52.19 24.06 48.97
N THR A 4 -51.16 24.52 48.25
CA THR A 4 -51.25 25.22 46.95
C THR A 4 -49.85 25.40 46.31
N ALA A 5 -49.80 25.48 44.98
CA ALA A 5 -48.60 25.71 44.16
C ALA A 5 -48.39 27.19 43.82
N GLN A 6 -47.13 27.65 43.72
CA GLN A 6 -46.73 28.75 42.83
C GLN A 6 -45.29 28.55 42.32
N SER A 7 -45.13 28.83 41.03
CA SER A 7 -43.94 28.78 40.19
C SER A 7 -42.94 29.90 40.47
N SER A 8 -41.63 29.60 40.47
CA SER A 8 -40.57 30.61 40.33
C SER A 8 -39.71 30.33 39.10
N VAL A 9 -39.58 31.38 38.30
CA VAL A 9 -38.72 31.51 37.11
C VAL A 9 -37.27 31.63 37.59
N PHE A 10 -36.37 30.82 37.06
CA PHE A 10 -34.92 30.98 37.26
C PHE A 10 -34.31 31.65 36.01
N GLU A 11 -33.97 32.93 36.13
CA GLU A 11 -33.02 33.62 35.25
C GLU A 11 -31.60 33.17 35.60
N ALA A 12 -30.87 32.63 34.62
CA ALA A 12 -29.44 32.33 34.75
C ALA A 12 -28.61 33.45 34.13
N SER A 13 -27.85 34.13 34.99
CA SER A 13 -26.89 35.20 34.69
C SER A 13 -25.66 34.65 33.95
N ALA A 14 -25.28 35.30 32.85
CA ALA A 14 -24.05 35.06 32.11
C ALA A 14 -22.89 35.85 32.74
N THR A 15 -21.92 35.15 33.32
CA THR A 15 -20.65 35.73 33.76
C THR A 15 -19.60 35.59 32.66
N ALA A 16 -19.19 36.73 32.11
CA ALA A 16 -18.08 36.85 31.17
C ALA A 16 -16.72 36.73 31.90
N PHE A 17 -15.85 35.83 31.43
CA PHE A 17 -14.43 35.84 31.76
C PHE A 17 -13.67 36.61 30.67
N SER A 18 -13.13 37.77 31.05
CA SER A 18 -12.23 38.59 30.25
C SER A 18 -10.79 38.11 30.44
N THR A 19 -10.14 37.61 29.39
CA THR A 19 -8.68 37.52 29.31
C THR A 19 -8.18 38.60 28.36
N GLY A 20 -7.46 39.58 28.92
CA GLY A 20 -6.86 40.68 28.16
C GLY A 20 -5.74 40.17 27.26
N ILE A 21 -5.85 40.46 25.96
CA ILE A 21 -4.77 40.35 24.99
C ILE A 21 -4.35 41.77 24.60
N ASP A 22 -3.06 42.05 24.72
CA ASP A 22 -2.43 43.34 24.45
C ASP A 22 -2.53 43.73 22.95
N ASP A 23 -3.30 44.78 22.67
CA ASP A 23 -3.54 45.32 21.32
C ASP A 23 -2.25 45.83 20.63
N GLY A 24 -1.17 46.04 21.38
CA GLY A 24 0.13 46.48 20.86
C GLY A 24 0.87 45.40 20.06
N GLU A 25 0.73 44.13 20.42
CA GLU A 25 1.42 43.01 19.78
C GLU A 25 0.76 42.61 18.46
N LYS A 26 -0.57 42.77 18.39
CA LYS A 26 -1.38 42.53 17.18
C LYS A 26 -1.01 43.49 16.04
N LYS A 27 -0.83 44.79 16.37
CA LYS A 27 -0.44 45.82 15.39
C LYS A 27 1.00 45.67 14.89
N ARG A 28 1.93 45.17 15.73
CA ARG A 28 3.31 44.89 15.28
C ARG A 28 3.39 43.70 14.33
N ARG A 29 2.56 42.67 14.55
CA ARG A 29 2.43 41.52 13.63
C ARG A 29 1.82 41.92 12.28
N GLU A 30 0.82 42.80 12.26
CA GLU A 30 0.22 43.31 11.01
C GLU A 30 1.15 44.19 10.17
N MET A 31 2.10 44.91 10.78
CA MET A 31 3.08 45.69 10.00
C MET A 31 4.19 44.84 9.40
N ALA A 32 4.64 43.79 10.10
CA ALA A 32 5.62 42.84 9.54
C ALA A 32 5.03 42.04 8.34
N PHE A 33 3.72 41.81 8.36
CA PHE A 33 2.93 41.05 7.39
C PHE A 33 2.87 41.64 5.97
N ARG A 34 3.10 42.96 5.79
CA ARG A 34 3.03 43.60 4.46
C ARG A 34 4.30 43.49 3.62
N SER A 35 5.36 42.85 4.13
CA SER A 35 6.71 42.92 3.51
C SER A 35 7.21 41.64 2.81
N SER A 36 6.53 40.50 2.88
CA SER A 36 7.01 39.25 2.25
C SER A 36 6.15 38.81 1.06
N SER A 37 6.61 39.15 -0.14
CA SER A 37 6.17 38.53 -1.40
C SER A 37 7.10 37.38 -1.76
N SER A 38 6.68 36.14 -1.52
CA SER A 38 7.12 34.94 -2.26
C SER A 38 6.15 33.80 -1.97
N SER A 39 6.05 32.85 -2.91
CA SER A 39 5.18 31.66 -2.85
C SER A 39 5.37 30.78 -1.61
N ALA A 40 6.40 31.02 -0.78
CA ALA A 40 6.59 30.39 0.53
C ALA A 40 5.41 30.63 1.50
N GLY A 41 4.62 31.69 1.29
CA GLY A 41 3.59 32.10 2.24
C GLY A 41 2.27 31.32 2.19
N LEU A 42 2.01 30.42 1.23
CA LEU A 42 0.71 29.74 1.15
C LEU A 42 0.61 28.57 2.15
N VAL A 43 1.69 27.82 2.32
CA VAL A 43 1.70 26.61 3.15
C VAL A 43 2.06 26.88 4.60
N GLU A 44 2.92 27.86 4.85
CA GLU A 44 3.13 28.42 6.20
C GLU A 44 1.81 28.98 6.77
N ARG A 45 0.93 29.53 5.92
CA ARG A 45 -0.44 29.95 6.30
C ARG A 45 -1.38 28.78 6.63
N MET A 46 -1.22 27.61 6.00
CA MET A 46 -2.02 26.41 6.34
C MET A 46 -1.57 25.77 7.65
N LEU A 47 -0.27 25.86 7.98
CA LEU A 47 0.29 25.37 9.24
C LEU A 47 -0.11 26.18 10.48
N LEU A 48 -0.56 27.43 10.30
CA LEU A 48 -1.04 28.31 11.36
C LEU A 48 -2.49 27.97 11.79
N THR A 49 -3.04 26.84 11.36
CA THR A 49 -4.32 26.32 11.82
C THR A 49 -4.20 25.69 13.20
N GLU A 50 -5.27 25.76 14.00
CA GLU A 50 -5.39 25.07 15.30
C GLU A 50 -5.33 23.54 15.08
N ARG A 51 -4.12 22.99 14.94
CA ARG A 51 -3.93 21.53 14.76
C ARG A 51 -4.47 20.80 15.99
N GLY A 52 -5.30 19.79 15.76
CA GLY A 52 -5.89 18.97 16.82
C GLY A 52 -4.85 18.25 17.69
N ASP A 53 -3.69 17.90 17.12
CA ASP A 53 -2.54 17.38 17.87
C ASP A 53 -1.24 18.05 17.36
N PRO A 54 -0.63 18.95 18.15
CA PRO A 54 0.62 19.62 17.77
C PRO A 54 1.86 18.72 17.90
N SER A 55 1.77 17.56 18.57
CA SER A 55 2.92 16.66 18.78
C SER A 55 3.29 15.85 17.53
N VAL A 56 2.34 15.63 16.62
CA VAL A 56 2.57 14.92 15.36
C VAL A 56 3.26 15.85 14.37
N PRO A 57 4.48 15.56 13.90
CA PRO A 57 5.16 16.41 12.93
C PRO A 57 4.38 16.46 11.61
N PRO A 58 4.22 17.64 10.98
CA PRO A 58 3.60 17.72 9.67
C PRO A 58 4.54 17.16 8.58
N PRO A 59 4.00 16.61 7.48
CA PRO A 59 4.81 16.15 6.35
C PRO A 59 5.51 17.33 5.66
N ASN A 60 6.63 17.09 4.99
CA ASN A 60 7.32 18.11 4.21
C ASN A 60 6.75 18.22 2.78
N TRP A 61 5.72 19.03 2.57
CA TRP A 61 5.07 19.19 1.26
C TRP A 61 5.92 19.85 0.18
N GLU A 62 7.02 20.54 0.53
CA GLU A 62 7.85 21.21 -0.46
C GLU A 62 8.77 20.20 -1.14
N PRO A 63 8.72 20.07 -2.48
CA PRO A 63 9.63 19.19 -3.15
C PRO A 63 11.08 19.65 -2.98
N LEU A 64 12.02 18.70 -2.85
CA LEU A 64 13.44 19.05 -2.84
C LEU A 64 13.83 19.74 -4.13
N SER A 65 14.61 20.82 -4.03
CA SER A 65 15.24 21.46 -5.18
C SER A 65 16.14 20.46 -5.93
N SER A 66 16.19 20.55 -7.25
CA SER A 66 17.00 19.62 -8.07
C SER A 66 18.48 19.60 -7.71
N SER A 67 19.06 20.74 -7.30
CA SER A 67 20.45 20.83 -6.81
C SER A 67 20.71 20.15 -5.46
N ALA A 68 19.66 19.83 -4.70
CA ALA A 68 19.75 19.05 -3.49
C ALA A 68 19.63 17.54 -3.78
N VAL A 69 18.93 17.17 -4.85
CA VAL A 69 18.77 15.77 -5.29
C VAL A 69 20.03 15.29 -6.03
N PHE A 70 20.60 16.14 -6.88
CA PHE A 70 21.78 15.84 -7.70
C PHE A 70 23.00 16.67 -7.29
N ASP A 71 24.19 16.09 -7.40
CA ASP A 71 25.45 16.84 -7.30
C ASP A 71 25.83 17.53 -8.62
N GLU A 72 26.97 18.23 -8.62
CA GLU A 72 27.46 18.96 -9.79
C GLU A 72 27.80 18.05 -10.98
N ASN A 73 28.05 16.75 -10.73
CA ASN A 73 28.31 15.74 -11.75
C ASN A 73 27.03 15.04 -12.21
N GLY A 74 25.87 15.40 -11.67
CA GLY A 74 24.58 14.78 -11.96
C GLY A 74 24.40 13.41 -11.30
N MET A 75 25.18 13.08 -10.26
CA MET A 75 24.98 11.90 -9.41
C MET A 75 23.94 12.22 -8.34
N THR A 76 23.14 11.24 -7.97
CA THR A 76 22.14 11.41 -6.89
C THR A 76 22.80 11.56 -5.53
N ARG A 77 22.10 12.17 -4.57
CA ARG A 77 22.48 12.27 -3.15
C ARG A 77 21.55 11.42 -2.28
N PRO A 78 21.73 10.09 -2.17
CA PRO A 78 20.79 9.19 -1.50
C PRO A 78 20.48 9.58 -0.06
N ASN A 79 21.46 10.07 0.70
CA ASN A 79 21.26 10.49 2.10
C ASN A 79 20.30 11.67 2.24
N VAL A 80 20.38 12.66 1.35
CA VAL A 80 19.47 13.82 1.33
C VAL A 80 18.05 13.38 0.95
N VAL A 81 17.95 12.53 -0.08
CA VAL A 81 16.66 11.97 -0.52
C VAL A 81 16.01 11.13 0.59
N ARG A 82 16.79 10.29 1.27
CA ARG A 82 16.37 9.47 2.41
C ARG A 82 15.76 10.31 3.54
N GLU A 83 16.48 11.36 3.96
CA GLU A 83 16.03 12.24 5.05
C GLU A 83 14.75 13.01 4.70
N HIS A 84 14.56 13.35 3.42
CA HIS A 84 13.36 14.01 2.94
C HIS A 84 12.16 13.05 2.88
N PHE A 85 12.35 11.84 2.36
CA PHE A 85 11.32 10.79 2.34
C PHE A 85 10.90 10.35 3.75
N GLN A 86 11.82 10.34 4.72
CA GLN A 86 11.49 10.07 6.13
C GLN A 86 10.54 11.11 6.73
N LYS A 87 10.45 12.31 6.13
CA LYS A 87 9.50 13.37 6.50
C LYS A 87 8.32 13.44 5.52
N GLU A 88 8.04 12.35 4.80
CA GLU A 88 6.97 12.23 3.81
C GLU A 88 7.07 13.27 2.67
N GLY A 89 8.27 13.79 2.42
CA GLY A 89 8.47 14.74 1.35
C GLY A 89 8.52 14.09 -0.03
N LEU A 90 8.13 14.84 -1.06
CA LEU A 90 8.17 14.37 -2.44
C LEU A 90 9.33 15.01 -3.22
N LEU A 91 9.72 14.42 -4.34
CA LEU A 91 10.67 15.06 -5.26
C LEU A 91 9.93 15.80 -6.38
N HIS A 92 10.60 16.69 -7.11
CA HIS A 92 10.01 17.20 -8.34
C HIS A 92 9.85 16.09 -9.38
N GLU A 93 8.74 16.09 -10.12
CA GLU A 93 8.45 15.07 -11.14
C GLU A 93 9.58 14.94 -12.18
N SER A 94 10.18 16.06 -12.58
CA SER A 94 11.34 16.07 -13.48
C SER A 94 12.53 15.30 -12.92
N ASP A 95 12.79 15.42 -11.62
CA ASP A 95 13.90 14.77 -10.93
C ASP A 95 13.63 13.27 -10.75
N VAL A 96 12.37 12.91 -10.47
CA VAL A 96 11.92 11.51 -10.44
C VAL A 96 12.13 10.84 -11.79
N LEU A 97 11.68 11.47 -12.89
CA LEU A 97 11.88 10.94 -14.24
C LEU A 97 13.36 10.83 -14.60
N ALA A 98 14.20 11.77 -14.14
CA ALA A 98 15.65 11.71 -14.34
C ALA A 98 16.30 10.55 -13.58
N ILE A 99 15.90 10.30 -12.31
CA ILE A 99 16.37 9.14 -11.52
C ILE A 99 15.98 7.84 -12.21
N ILE A 100 14.70 7.68 -12.57
CA ILE A 100 14.18 6.48 -13.24
C ILE A 100 14.96 6.22 -14.54
N THR A 101 15.15 7.25 -15.36
CA THR A 101 15.86 7.13 -16.65
C THR A 101 17.33 6.73 -16.46
N LYS A 102 18.05 7.40 -15.54
CA LYS A 102 19.46 7.09 -15.25
C LYS A 102 19.61 5.66 -14.74
N CYS A 103 18.75 5.21 -13.82
CA CYS A 103 18.82 3.87 -13.27
C CYS A 103 18.44 2.80 -14.31
N ALA A 104 17.42 3.05 -15.14
CA ALA A 104 17.01 2.13 -16.20
C ALA A 104 18.13 1.89 -17.23
N LEU A 105 18.92 2.92 -17.55
CA LEU A 105 20.09 2.76 -18.44
C LEU A 105 21.14 1.83 -17.83
N ILE A 106 21.41 1.95 -16.52
CA ILE A 106 22.33 1.05 -15.81
C ILE A 106 21.80 -0.38 -15.88
N TRP A 107 20.54 -0.62 -15.50
CA TRP A 107 19.95 -1.96 -15.54
C TRP A 107 19.89 -2.56 -16.94
N LYS A 108 19.73 -1.73 -17.97
CA LYS A 108 19.73 -2.18 -19.37
C LYS A 108 21.08 -2.74 -19.79
N ASP A 109 22.18 -2.14 -19.31
CA ASP A 109 23.54 -2.58 -19.61
C ASP A 109 23.97 -3.80 -18.77
N GLU A 110 23.25 -4.11 -17.69
CA GLU A 110 23.52 -5.29 -16.85
C GLU A 110 23.07 -6.60 -17.53
N PRO A 111 23.77 -7.72 -17.27
CA PRO A 111 23.34 -9.04 -17.73
C PRO A 111 22.12 -9.53 -16.93
N ASN A 112 21.43 -10.56 -17.43
CA ASN A 112 20.36 -11.21 -16.66
C ASN A 112 20.88 -11.83 -15.35
N VAL A 113 22.10 -12.34 -15.36
CA VAL A 113 22.77 -12.98 -14.22
C VAL A 113 23.98 -12.13 -13.84
N LEU A 114 23.87 -11.40 -12.75
CA LEU A 114 24.95 -10.62 -12.17
C LEU A 114 25.91 -11.49 -11.36
N LEU A 115 27.17 -11.09 -11.24
CA LEU A 115 28.16 -11.74 -10.38
C LEU A 115 28.62 -10.76 -9.30
N LEU A 116 28.71 -11.23 -8.06
CA LEU A 116 29.14 -10.39 -6.93
C LEU A 116 29.96 -11.19 -5.92
N ASP A 117 31.01 -10.58 -5.37
CA ASP A 117 31.83 -11.19 -4.33
C ASP A 117 31.37 -10.81 -2.92
N ASP A 118 31.75 -11.60 -1.91
CA ASP A 118 31.52 -11.27 -0.50
C ASP A 118 32.54 -10.21 0.01
N PRO A 119 32.26 -9.50 1.13
CA PRO A 119 31.02 -9.49 1.88
C PRO A 119 29.84 -8.89 1.12
N VAL A 120 28.63 -9.41 1.37
CA VAL A 120 27.36 -8.92 0.81
C VAL A 120 26.19 -9.17 1.76
N ASN A 121 25.25 -8.24 1.75
CA ASN A 121 23.96 -8.31 2.41
C ASN A 121 22.87 -8.64 1.37
N ILE A 122 22.06 -9.67 1.61
CA ILE A 122 20.98 -10.10 0.72
C ILE A 122 19.65 -9.89 1.41
N ALA A 123 18.82 -9.04 0.82
CA ALA A 123 17.48 -8.67 1.31
C ALA A 123 16.40 -9.25 0.39
N GLY A 124 15.34 -9.79 0.99
CA GLY A 124 14.14 -10.24 0.29
C GLY A 124 13.17 -9.09 0.03
N ASP A 125 11.89 -9.41 0.09
CA ASP A 125 10.78 -8.52 -0.24
C ASP A 125 10.72 -7.31 0.71
N ILE A 126 10.35 -6.14 0.17
CA ILE A 126 10.26 -4.88 0.91
C ILE A 126 8.82 -4.31 0.89
N HIS A 127 8.08 -4.51 -0.20
CA HIS A 127 6.64 -4.18 -0.31
C HIS A 127 6.26 -2.79 0.19
N GLY A 128 6.99 -1.76 -0.25
CA GLY A 128 6.67 -0.37 0.08
C GLY A 128 6.75 -0.02 1.57
N GLN A 129 7.47 -0.81 2.38
CA GLN A 129 7.73 -0.53 3.80
C GLN A 129 9.00 0.32 3.97
N PHE A 130 8.93 1.60 3.58
CA PHE A 130 10.06 2.52 3.57
C PHE A 130 10.77 2.65 4.93
N TYR A 131 10.03 2.73 6.02
CA TYR A 131 10.60 2.92 7.35
C TYR A 131 11.35 1.67 7.83
N ASP A 132 10.88 0.49 7.45
CA ASP A 132 11.59 -0.77 7.72
C ASP A 132 12.81 -0.95 6.84
N LEU A 133 12.79 -0.44 5.59
CA LEU A 133 13.98 -0.35 4.76
C LEU A 133 15.07 0.50 5.42
N LEU A 134 14.72 1.60 6.10
CA LEU A 134 15.69 2.39 6.86
C LEU A 134 16.29 1.58 8.01
N ASN A 135 15.47 0.80 8.71
CA ASN A 135 15.94 -0.11 9.77
C ASN A 135 16.88 -1.18 9.20
N LEU A 136 16.55 -1.77 8.04
CA LEU A 136 17.39 -2.73 7.31
C LEU A 136 18.78 -2.14 7.02
N PHE A 137 18.86 -0.89 6.55
CA PHE A 137 20.16 -0.22 6.35
C PHE A 137 20.89 0.08 7.66
N SER A 138 20.17 0.38 8.75
CA SER A 138 20.81 0.58 10.06
C SER A 138 21.51 -0.70 10.56
N ILE A 139 20.95 -1.87 10.21
CA ILE A 139 21.46 -3.19 10.62
C ILE A 139 22.54 -3.69 9.66
N GLY A 140 22.31 -3.58 8.35
CA GLY A 140 23.22 -4.10 7.32
C GLY A 140 24.40 -3.17 7.03
N GLY A 141 24.30 -1.89 7.41
CA GLY A 141 25.30 -0.86 7.18
C GLY A 141 24.98 0.04 5.98
N ASP A 142 25.72 1.14 5.86
CA ASP A 142 25.50 2.11 4.79
C ASP A 142 25.84 1.51 3.41
N PRO A 143 24.94 1.57 2.41
CA PRO A 143 25.20 1.09 1.05
C PRO A 143 26.40 1.73 0.34
N SER A 144 26.90 2.87 0.81
CA SER A 144 28.15 3.49 0.33
C SER A 144 29.41 2.71 0.73
N HIS A 145 29.30 1.82 1.70
CA HIS A 145 30.41 1.03 2.25
C HIS A 145 30.15 -0.48 2.23
N GLN A 146 28.92 -0.91 1.89
CA GLN A 146 28.50 -2.30 1.90
C GLN A 146 27.90 -2.72 0.56
N ARG A 147 28.07 -4.00 0.23
CA ARG A 147 27.44 -4.58 -0.95
C ARG A 147 26.06 -5.11 -0.62
N TYR A 148 25.11 -4.91 -1.52
CA TYR A 148 23.73 -5.34 -1.35
C TYR A 148 23.24 -6.09 -2.58
N VAL A 149 22.40 -7.11 -2.34
CA VAL A 149 21.55 -7.75 -3.34
C VAL A 149 20.13 -7.70 -2.81
N PHE A 150 19.24 -7.01 -3.52
CA PHE A 150 17.80 -7.06 -3.27
C PHE A 150 17.16 -8.03 -4.25
N LEU A 151 16.31 -8.92 -3.74
CA LEU A 151 15.75 -10.02 -4.54
C LEU A 151 14.52 -9.62 -5.37
N GLY A 152 13.87 -8.49 -5.08
CA GLY A 152 12.68 -8.05 -5.79
C GLY A 152 11.59 -7.56 -4.84
N ASP A 153 10.40 -7.31 -5.38
CA ASP A 153 9.18 -6.93 -4.64
C ASP A 153 9.40 -5.69 -3.76
N TYR A 154 9.76 -4.60 -4.43
CA TYR A 154 9.99 -3.29 -3.83
C TYR A 154 8.67 -2.56 -3.55
N VAL A 155 7.67 -2.82 -4.39
CA VAL A 155 6.43 -2.06 -4.48
C VAL A 155 5.20 -2.90 -4.09
N ASP A 156 4.05 -2.23 -4.16
CA ASP A 156 2.75 -2.69 -3.71
C ASP A 156 2.65 -2.96 -2.20
N ARG A 157 1.40 -3.13 -1.72
CA ARG A 157 1.01 -3.53 -0.36
C ARG A 157 1.20 -2.42 0.65
N GLY A 158 2.44 -2.01 0.91
CA GLY A 158 2.77 -0.82 1.70
C GLY A 158 2.38 0.47 0.96
N CYS A 159 2.37 1.58 1.70
CA CYS A 159 1.97 2.89 1.17
C CYS A 159 3.16 3.77 0.71
N PHE A 160 4.38 3.25 0.78
CA PHE A 160 5.61 3.98 0.49
C PHE A 160 6.47 3.31 -0.60
N GLY A 161 5.82 2.71 -1.59
CA GLY A 161 6.48 2.04 -2.71
C GLY A 161 7.35 2.99 -3.54
N MET A 162 6.92 4.23 -3.75
CA MET A 162 7.69 5.24 -4.48
C MET A 162 8.95 5.67 -3.73
N GLU A 163 8.87 5.87 -2.42
CA GLU A 163 10.01 6.25 -1.58
C GLU A 163 11.02 5.11 -1.53
N VAL A 164 10.56 3.85 -1.40
CA VAL A 164 11.42 2.66 -1.47
C VAL A 164 12.16 2.62 -2.80
N ILE A 165 11.43 2.55 -3.93
CA ILE A 165 12.07 2.32 -5.22
C ILE A 165 12.98 3.47 -5.63
N LEU A 166 12.59 4.73 -5.37
CA LEU A 166 13.42 5.89 -5.72
C LEU A 166 14.68 5.97 -4.87
N LEU A 167 14.62 5.63 -3.58
CA LEU A 167 15.81 5.59 -2.74
C LEU A 167 16.77 4.49 -3.21
N LEU A 168 16.26 3.30 -3.51
CA LEU A 168 17.06 2.19 -4.02
C LEU A 168 17.69 2.54 -5.39
N MET A 169 16.94 3.19 -6.29
CA MET A 169 17.47 3.71 -7.57
C MET A 169 18.58 4.75 -7.37
N CYS A 170 18.45 5.64 -6.38
CA CYS A 170 19.51 6.60 -6.05
C CYS A 170 20.80 5.87 -5.61
N TYR A 171 20.68 4.84 -4.76
CA TYR A 171 21.84 4.02 -4.40
C TYR A 171 22.41 3.26 -5.60
N LYS A 172 21.56 2.71 -6.47
CA LYS A 172 22.01 2.02 -7.69
C LYS A 172 22.80 2.94 -8.63
N ILE A 173 22.35 4.18 -8.80
CA ILE A 173 23.05 5.20 -9.60
C ILE A 173 24.44 5.49 -9.01
N CYS A 174 24.55 5.64 -7.70
CA CYS A 174 25.82 5.92 -7.02
C CYS A 174 26.77 4.71 -6.99
N TYR A 175 26.23 3.50 -6.85
CA TYR A 175 26.98 2.30 -6.53
C TYR A 175 26.62 1.11 -7.45
N PRO A 176 26.72 1.26 -8.79
CA PRO A 176 26.19 0.29 -9.73
C PRO A 176 26.83 -1.11 -9.60
N SER A 177 28.11 -1.20 -9.22
CA SER A 177 28.85 -2.46 -9.09
C SER A 177 28.71 -3.15 -7.74
N THR A 178 28.16 -2.48 -6.72
CA THR A 178 28.04 -3.03 -5.35
C THR A 178 26.60 -3.08 -4.85
N PHE A 179 25.67 -2.41 -5.52
CA PHE A 179 24.26 -2.38 -5.20
C PHE A 179 23.47 -3.07 -6.31
N VAL A 180 23.06 -4.31 -6.07
CA VAL A 180 22.32 -5.15 -7.01
C VAL A 180 20.84 -5.16 -6.67
N MET A 181 20.00 -5.01 -7.69
CA MET A 181 18.54 -5.05 -7.59
C MET A 181 18.03 -6.03 -8.63
N LEU A 182 17.34 -7.07 -8.19
CA LEU A 182 16.71 -8.07 -9.06
C LEU A 182 15.23 -7.73 -9.26
N ARG A 183 14.62 -8.33 -10.28
CA ARG A 183 13.19 -8.21 -10.54
C ARG A 183 12.41 -9.17 -9.66
N GLY A 184 11.40 -8.69 -8.95
CA GLY A 184 10.36 -9.51 -8.34
C GLY A 184 9.12 -9.63 -9.22
N ASN A 185 8.11 -10.37 -8.78
CA ASN A 185 6.86 -10.51 -9.53
C ASN A 185 6.02 -9.22 -9.48
N HIS A 186 6.17 -8.39 -8.44
CA HIS A 186 5.49 -7.11 -8.30
C HIS A 186 6.06 -6.01 -9.20
N GLU A 187 7.26 -6.16 -9.74
CA GLU A 187 7.81 -5.24 -10.76
C GLU A 187 7.23 -5.51 -12.16
N SER A 188 5.90 -5.53 -12.25
CA SER A 188 5.09 -5.83 -13.44
C SER A 188 3.90 -4.88 -13.55
N ARG A 189 3.44 -4.62 -14.78
CA ARG A 189 2.23 -3.82 -15.04
C ARG A 189 1.00 -4.52 -14.49
N HIS A 190 0.96 -5.85 -14.59
CA HIS A 190 -0.20 -6.63 -14.13
C HIS A 190 -0.45 -6.44 -12.63
N LEU A 191 0.56 -6.67 -11.78
CA LEU A 191 0.37 -6.59 -10.33
C LEU A 191 0.23 -5.15 -9.85
N THR A 192 1.07 -4.23 -10.32
CA THR A 192 1.01 -2.83 -9.87
C THR A 192 -0.29 -2.12 -10.24
N ALA A 193 -0.97 -2.56 -11.31
CA ALA A 193 -2.30 -2.07 -11.68
C ALA A 193 -3.42 -2.72 -10.86
N TYR A 194 -3.23 -3.96 -10.40
CA TYR A 194 -4.19 -4.69 -9.58
C TYR A 194 -4.15 -4.25 -8.10
N PHE A 195 -2.95 -4.12 -7.55
CA PHE A 195 -2.72 -3.65 -6.18
C PHE A 195 -2.70 -2.11 -6.11
N ASN A 196 -1.85 -1.53 -5.27
CA ASN A 196 -1.91 -0.12 -4.92
C ASN A 196 -0.81 0.73 -5.57
N PHE A 197 0.26 0.16 -6.15
CA PHE A 197 1.39 0.97 -6.61
C PHE A 197 1.01 1.94 -7.74
N LYS A 198 0.23 1.52 -8.75
CA LYS A 198 -0.25 2.46 -9.79
C LYS A 198 -1.04 3.62 -9.19
N ARG A 199 -1.85 3.35 -8.17
CA ARG A 199 -2.64 4.36 -7.47
C ARG A 199 -1.75 5.28 -6.64
N GLU A 200 -0.76 4.73 -5.97
CA GLU A 200 0.26 5.49 -5.24
C GLU A 200 0.98 6.47 -6.17
N VAL A 201 1.45 6.01 -7.33
CA VAL A 201 2.16 6.89 -8.28
C VAL A 201 1.24 7.99 -8.81
N LEU A 202 -0.03 7.70 -9.08
CA LEU A 202 -1.00 8.71 -9.49
C LEU A 202 -1.36 9.70 -8.37
N TYR A 203 -1.32 9.26 -7.12
CA TYR A 203 -1.56 10.10 -5.96
C TYR A 203 -0.38 11.04 -5.66
N LYS A 204 0.85 10.53 -5.73
CA LYS A 204 2.08 11.28 -5.40
C LYS A 204 2.68 12.05 -6.59
N TYR A 205 2.48 11.55 -7.80
CA TYR A 205 3.12 12.05 -9.02
C TYR A 205 2.14 12.05 -10.21
N SER A 206 2.39 11.26 -11.24
CA SER A 206 1.64 11.28 -12.50
C SER A 206 1.64 9.93 -13.20
N ILE A 207 0.75 9.78 -14.19
CA ILE A 207 0.74 8.60 -15.07
C ILE A 207 2.03 8.48 -15.90
N ALA A 208 2.70 9.60 -16.20
CA ALA A 208 3.96 9.60 -16.93
C ALA A 208 5.07 8.94 -16.09
N VAL A 209 5.13 9.24 -14.80
CA VAL A 209 6.05 8.58 -13.85
C VAL A 209 5.77 7.08 -13.76
N TYR A 210 4.49 6.68 -13.67
CA TYR A 210 4.14 5.26 -13.63
C TYR A 210 4.60 4.52 -14.89
N ASN A 211 4.33 5.08 -16.08
CA ASN A 211 4.74 4.48 -17.34
C ASN A 211 6.28 4.40 -17.47
N ALA A 212 6.99 5.43 -17.03
CA ALA A 212 8.46 5.42 -16.99
C ALA A 212 9.00 4.34 -16.03
N MET A 213 8.37 4.19 -14.86
CA MET A 213 8.73 3.15 -13.88
C MET A 213 8.51 1.74 -14.46
N MET A 214 7.40 1.50 -15.16
CA MET A 214 7.13 0.20 -15.79
C MET A 214 8.17 -0.13 -16.87
N ALA A 215 8.59 0.86 -17.66
CA ALA A 215 9.66 0.67 -18.63
C ALA A 215 11.03 0.40 -17.96
N ALA A 216 11.29 1.03 -16.80
CA ALA A 216 12.49 0.76 -16.02
C ALA A 216 12.47 -0.64 -15.40
N PHE A 217 11.33 -1.11 -14.89
CA PHE A 217 11.17 -2.47 -14.36
C PHE A 217 11.42 -3.56 -15.38
N ASP A 218 11.11 -3.32 -16.67
CA ASP A 218 11.46 -4.25 -17.74
C ASP A 218 12.98 -4.44 -17.91
N CYS A 219 13.80 -3.53 -17.38
CA CYS A 219 15.25 -3.61 -17.47
C CYS A 219 15.89 -4.39 -16.31
N LEU A 220 15.17 -4.62 -15.19
CA LEU A 220 15.72 -5.25 -13.99
C LEU A 220 16.29 -6.65 -14.27
N PRO A 221 17.53 -6.95 -13.83
CA PRO A 221 18.13 -8.28 -13.87
C PRO A 221 17.27 -9.36 -13.18
N LEU A 222 17.46 -10.62 -13.56
CA LEU A 222 16.62 -11.73 -13.09
C LEU A 222 17.29 -12.57 -11.99
N ALA A 223 18.63 -12.57 -11.95
CA ALA A 223 19.39 -13.36 -10.99
C ALA A 223 20.73 -12.70 -10.65
N CYS A 224 21.29 -13.11 -9.51
CA CYS A 224 22.67 -12.82 -9.13
C CYS A 224 23.33 -14.10 -8.63
N ILE A 225 24.62 -14.30 -8.92
CA ILE A 225 25.41 -15.34 -8.29
C ILE A 225 26.42 -14.66 -7.36
N VAL A 226 26.33 -15.00 -6.09
CA VAL A 226 27.26 -14.51 -5.07
C VAL A 226 28.37 -15.53 -4.85
N ASN A 227 29.61 -15.05 -4.89
CA ASN A 227 30.84 -15.81 -4.64
C ASN A 227 30.93 -17.11 -5.46
N ASN A 228 30.38 -17.11 -6.68
CA ASN A 228 30.23 -18.29 -7.55
C ASN A 228 29.58 -19.52 -6.89
N ARG A 229 28.79 -19.34 -5.84
CA ARG A 229 28.28 -20.45 -5.01
C ARG A 229 26.81 -20.34 -4.65
N PHE A 230 26.27 -19.14 -4.59
CA PHE A 230 24.89 -18.90 -4.15
C PHE A 230 24.10 -18.27 -5.29
N LEU A 231 23.08 -18.96 -5.79
CA LEU A 231 22.15 -18.37 -6.74
C LEU A 231 21.11 -17.55 -5.99
N CYS A 232 20.98 -16.28 -6.33
CA CYS A 232 19.98 -15.36 -5.83
C CYS A 232 18.93 -15.11 -6.92
N VAL A 233 17.66 -15.39 -6.62
CA VAL A 233 16.50 -15.16 -7.49
C VAL A 233 15.32 -14.69 -6.64
N HIS A 234 14.27 -14.15 -7.25
CA HIS A 234 13.06 -13.79 -6.48
C HIS A 234 12.21 -15.02 -6.16
N GLY A 235 11.70 -15.64 -7.22
CA GLY A 235 10.87 -16.83 -7.26
C GLY A 235 11.65 -18.10 -6.95
N GLY A 236 11.84 -18.92 -7.98
CA GLY A 236 12.58 -20.16 -7.83
C GLY A 236 12.93 -20.79 -9.16
N LEU A 237 12.87 -22.12 -9.22
CA LEU A 237 13.30 -22.87 -10.38
C LEU A 237 12.20 -23.07 -11.40
N SER A 238 12.61 -23.34 -12.64
CA SER A 238 11.74 -23.70 -13.75
C SER A 238 12.08 -25.10 -14.27
N PRO A 239 11.10 -25.88 -14.75
CA PRO A 239 11.39 -27.12 -15.50
C PRO A 239 12.19 -26.87 -16.79
N GLU A 240 12.17 -25.65 -17.32
CA GLU A 240 12.89 -25.25 -18.54
C GLU A 240 14.32 -24.75 -18.27
N LEU A 241 14.69 -24.52 -17.00
CA LEU A 241 15.99 -23.98 -16.60
C LEU A 241 16.84 -25.07 -15.95
N LYS A 242 17.85 -25.57 -16.69
CA LYS A 242 18.79 -26.57 -16.18
C LYS A 242 20.13 -25.95 -15.79
N ARG A 243 20.53 -24.90 -16.51
CA ARG A 243 21.83 -24.24 -16.35
C ARG A 243 21.69 -22.73 -16.18
N ILE A 244 22.67 -22.10 -15.54
CA ILE A 244 22.77 -20.63 -15.45
C ILE A 244 22.77 -19.95 -16.83
N SER A 245 23.32 -20.61 -17.86
CA SER A 245 23.27 -20.14 -19.23
C SER A 245 21.84 -19.97 -19.75
N ASP A 246 20.89 -20.77 -19.27
CA ASP A 246 19.50 -20.72 -19.70
C ASP A 246 18.84 -19.44 -19.17
N ILE A 247 19.15 -19.05 -17.93
CA ILE A 247 18.73 -17.76 -17.34
C ILE A 247 19.34 -16.60 -18.14
N SER A 248 20.61 -16.73 -18.51
CA SER A 248 21.33 -15.72 -19.29
C SER A 248 20.72 -15.49 -20.67
N ALA A 249 20.06 -16.49 -21.25
CA ALA A 249 19.44 -16.43 -22.58
C ALA A 249 18.04 -15.80 -22.60
N ILE A 250 17.42 -15.54 -21.44
CA ILE A 250 16.05 -14.99 -21.37
C ILE A 250 16.00 -13.56 -21.93
N HIS A 251 15.07 -13.30 -22.86
CA HIS A 251 14.76 -11.92 -23.24
C HIS A 251 13.91 -11.24 -22.15
N ARG A 252 14.58 -10.53 -21.23
CA ARG A 252 13.94 -9.92 -20.04
C ARG A 252 13.23 -8.59 -20.28
N PHE A 253 13.57 -7.87 -21.36
CA PHE A 253 13.06 -6.52 -21.67
C PHE A 253 11.61 -6.52 -22.15
N ARG A 254 10.70 -6.92 -21.27
CA ARG A 254 9.27 -7.06 -21.50
C ARG A 254 8.54 -7.22 -20.18
N GLU A 255 7.22 -7.11 -20.24
CA GLU A 255 6.34 -7.61 -19.20
C GLU A 255 6.59 -9.11 -18.98
N PRO A 256 6.65 -9.60 -17.73
CA PRO A 256 6.75 -11.03 -17.45
C PRO A 256 5.60 -11.79 -18.14
N PRO A 257 5.88 -12.85 -18.91
CA PRO A 257 4.84 -13.66 -19.53
C PRO A 257 4.03 -14.42 -18.47
N SER A 258 2.83 -14.90 -18.82
CA SER A 258 2.00 -15.72 -17.92
C SER A 258 2.55 -17.14 -17.68
N SER A 259 3.55 -17.58 -18.45
CA SER A 259 4.21 -18.88 -18.32
C SER A 259 5.62 -18.85 -18.91
N GLY A 260 6.40 -19.89 -18.63
CA GLY A 260 7.76 -20.09 -19.13
C GLY A 260 8.83 -19.59 -18.16
N PRO A 261 10.12 -19.71 -18.52
CA PRO A 261 11.23 -19.61 -17.56
C PRO A 261 11.35 -18.25 -16.86
N MET A 262 10.94 -17.16 -17.51
CA MET A 262 10.90 -15.84 -16.89
C MET A 262 9.77 -15.71 -15.86
N CYS A 263 8.61 -16.32 -16.12
CA CYS A 263 7.52 -16.38 -15.15
C CYS A 263 7.97 -17.17 -13.94
N ASP A 264 8.55 -18.35 -14.17
CA ASP A 264 8.91 -19.29 -13.11
C ASP A 264 9.99 -18.73 -12.17
N LEU A 265 11.01 -18.02 -12.71
CA LEU A 265 12.02 -17.33 -11.89
C LEU A 265 11.45 -16.28 -10.94
N LEU A 266 10.25 -15.75 -11.23
CA LEU A 266 9.60 -14.72 -10.43
C LEU A 266 8.47 -15.29 -9.55
N TRP A 267 7.92 -16.46 -9.88
CA TRP A 267 6.68 -16.97 -9.27
C TRP A 267 6.75 -18.39 -8.69
N ALA A 268 7.82 -19.15 -8.97
CA ALA A 268 7.92 -20.52 -8.46
C ALA A 268 8.17 -20.55 -6.95
N ASP A 269 7.55 -21.50 -6.27
CA ASP A 269 7.69 -21.73 -4.82
C ASP A 269 8.31 -23.12 -4.56
N PRO A 270 9.10 -23.30 -3.50
CA PRO A 270 9.55 -24.61 -3.07
C PRO A 270 8.39 -25.44 -2.48
N LEU A 271 8.42 -26.76 -2.66
CA LEU A 271 7.45 -27.67 -2.04
C LEU A 271 7.65 -27.73 -0.53
N ASP A 272 6.56 -27.77 0.24
CA ASP A 272 6.62 -28.07 1.68
C ASP A 272 7.22 -29.48 1.87
N GLU A 273 8.21 -29.56 2.76
CA GLU A 273 8.94 -30.78 3.05
C GLU A 273 8.05 -31.90 3.61
N ASN A 274 6.94 -31.52 4.25
CA ASN A 274 5.96 -32.45 4.79
C ASN A 274 5.08 -33.07 3.70
N GLU A 275 5.04 -32.47 2.51
CA GLU A 275 4.23 -32.89 1.38
C GLU A 275 5.04 -33.68 0.32
N GLU A 276 6.37 -33.74 0.46
CA GLU A 276 7.24 -34.44 -0.48
C GLU A 276 7.13 -35.97 -0.32
N ASP A 277 6.49 -36.65 -1.29
CA ASP A 277 6.45 -38.12 -1.35
C ASP A 277 7.87 -38.68 -1.61
N PRO A 278 8.47 -39.42 -0.65
CA PRO A 278 9.81 -39.97 -0.81
C PRO A 278 9.90 -41.08 -1.87
N ALA A 279 8.78 -41.72 -2.23
CA ALA A 279 8.75 -42.88 -3.11
C ALA A 279 8.73 -42.51 -4.60
N ALA A 280 8.18 -41.34 -4.96
CA ALA A 280 8.06 -40.87 -6.34
C ALA A 280 8.09 -39.33 -6.43
N PRO A 281 9.27 -38.69 -6.20
CA PRO A 281 9.35 -37.24 -6.16
C PRO A 281 9.09 -36.66 -7.56
N GLN A 282 7.96 -35.99 -7.74
CA GLN A 282 7.74 -35.11 -8.88
C GLN A 282 8.67 -33.90 -8.72
N LEU A 283 9.44 -33.57 -9.74
CA LEU A 283 10.39 -32.45 -9.66
C LEU A 283 9.68 -31.10 -9.64
N PHE A 284 8.59 -30.99 -10.40
CA PHE A 284 7.79 -29.78 -10.54
C PHE A 284 6.32 -30.16 -10.60
N VAL A 285 5.48 -29.48 -9.83
CA VAL A 285 4.03 -29.61 -9.87
C VAL A 285 3.39 -28.24 -10.11
N PRO A 286 2.22 -28.13 -10.76
CA PRO A 286 1.58 -26.83 -10.98
C PRO A 286 1.34 -26.09 -9.66
N ASN A 287 1.68 -24.79 -9.61
CA ASN A 287 1.46 -24.00 -8.40
C ASN A 287 0.03 -23.46 -8.34
N THR A 288 -0.83 -24.16 -7.60
CA THR A 288 -2.23 -23.80 -7.41
C THR A 288 -2.42 -22.58 -6.52
N THR A 289 -1.50 -22.32 -5.58
CA THR A 289 -1.52 -21.14 -4.70
C THR A 289 -1.34 -19.85 -5.51
N ARG A 290 -0.41 -19.85 -6.47
CA ARG A 290 -0.13 -18.69 -7.34
C ARG A 290 -1.01 -18.65 -8.59
N GLY A 291 -1.59 -19.78 -9.00
CA GLY A 291 -2.39 -19.89 -10.22
C GLY A 291 -1.57 -19.83 -11.53
N CYS A 292 -0.24 -19.83 -11.42
CA CYS A 292 0.74 -19.85 -12.52
C CYS A 292 2.05 -20.44 -12.00
N SER A 293 3.02 -20.72 -12.87
CA SER A 293 4.32 -21.31 -12.48
C SER A 293 4.17 -22.69 -11.81
N TYR A 294 5.22 -23.13 -11.11
CA TYR A 294 5.38 -24.44 -10.51
C TYR A 294 5.79 -24.35 -9.05
N VAL A 295 5.46 -25.39 -8.30
CA VAL A 295 6.08 -25.73 -7.03
C VAL A 295 7.20 -26.73 -7.33
N TYR A 296 8.43 -26.45 -6.88
CA TYR A 296 9.61 -27.29 -7.16
C TYR A 296 10.07 -28.05 -5.91
N SER A 297 10.37 -29.35 -6.06
CA SER A 297 10.73 -30.21 -4.93
C SER A 297 12.19 -30.03 -4.48
N ASN A 298 12.53 -30.58 -3.31
CA ASN A 298 13.91 -30.57 -2.81
C ASN A 298 14.85 -31.31 -3.77
N ALA A 299 14.35 -32.39 -4.41
CA ALA A 299 15.07 -33.11 -5.44
C ALA A 299 15.39 -32.21 -6.66
N ALA A 300 14.44 -31.39 -7.10
CA ALA A 300 14.67 -30.45 -8.21
C ALA A 300 15.74 -29.41 -7.86
N ALA A 301 15.66 -28.83 -6.65
CA ALA A 301 16.68 -27.90 -6.15
C ALA A 301 18.07 -28.56 -6.07
N CYS A 302 18.18 -29.76 -5.50
CA CYS A 302 19.45 -30.48 -5.41
C CYS A 302 20.04 -30.80 -6.79
N ASN A 303 19.22 -31.21 -7.75
CA ASN A 303 19.65 -31.51 -9.11
C ASN A 303 20.21 -30.26 -9.80
N PHE A 304 19.51 -29.13 -9.70
CA PHE A 304 19.97 -27.86 -10.26
C PHE A 304 21.28 -27.38 -9.64
N LEU A 305 21.39 -27.45 -8.30
CA LEU A 305 22.62 -27.07 -7.58
C LEU A 305 23.81 -27.94 -7.99
N GLN A 306 23.61 -29.25 -8.19
CA GLN A 306 24.66 -30.16 -8.61
C GLN A 306 25.11 -29.89 -10.05
N GLU A 307 24.17 -29.67 -10.99
CA GLU A 307 24.48 -29.39 -12.40
C GLU A 307 25.28 -28.09 -12.58
N ASN A 308 25.07 -27.11 -11.70
CA ASN A 308 25.68 -25.78 -11.79
C ASN A 308 26.83 -25.54 -10.80
N ASP A 309 27.27 -26.58 -10.08
CA ASP A 309 28.28 -26.51 -9.00
C ASP A 309 28.00 -25.41 -7.94
N LEU A 310 26.73 -25.25 -7.58
CA LEU A 310 26.28 -24.30 -6.57
C LEU A 310 26.10 -24.99 -5.20
N VAL A 311 25.88 -24.16 -4.18
CA VAL A 311 25.69 -24.58 -2.79
C VAL A 311 24.26 -24.41 -2.33
N THR A 312 23.64 -23.26 -2.63
CA THR A 312 22.28 -22.94 -2.21
C THR A 312 21.60 -22.00 -3.20
N ILE A 313 20.28 -21.98 -3.13
CA ILE A 313 19.41 -20.99 -3.77
C ILE A 313 18.90 -20.06 -2.66
N ILE A 314 19.12 -18.77 -2.78
CA ILE A 314 18.61 -17.74 -1.86
C ILE A 314 17.48 -16.99 -2.58
N ARG A 315 16.28 -16.97 -1.99
CA ARG A 315 15.06 -16.49 -2.64
C ARG A 315 14.13 -15.68 -1.73
N GLY A 316 13.17 -14.93 -2.32
CA GLY A 316 12.20 -14.05 -1.63
C GLY A 316 10.75 -14.57 -1.65
N HIS A 317 9.77 -13.72 -2.01
CA HIS A 317 8.37 -13.98 -2.44
C HIS A 317 7.37 -14.61 -1.44
N GLU A 318 7.85 -15.35 -0.44
CA GLU A 318 7.02 -16.02 0.56
C GLU A 318 7.27 -15.42 1.93
N ALA A 319 6.23 -14.82 2.52
CA ALA A 319 6.29 -14.30 3.87
C ALA A 319 6.65 -15.40 4.89
N GLN A 320 7.58 -15.11 5.79
CA GLN A 320 8.06 -16.03 6.82
C GLN A 320 7.86 -15.42 8.19
N ASN A 321 7.33 -16.18 9.15
CA ASN A 321 7.11 -15.69 10.53
C ASN A 321 8.39 -15.18 11.19
N ASP A 322 9.52 -15.86 10.96
CA ASP A 322 10.84 -15.46 11.45
C ASP A 322 11.62 -14.57 10.48
N GLY A 323 11.03 -14.21 9.34
CA GLY A 323 11.68 -13.47 8.26
C GLY A 323 12.61 -14.32 7.39
N TYR A 324 12.75 -15.62 7.67
CA TYR A 324 13.47 -16.56 6.82
C TYR A 324 12.99 -17.99 7.02
N HIS A 325 13.29 -18.86 6.07
CA HIS A 325 13.10 -20.31 6.16
C HIS A 325 14.29 -21.04 5.55
N LEU A 326 14.77 -22.08 6.23
CA LEU A 326 15.87 -22.92 5.77
C LEU A 326 15.32 -24.29 5.38
N TYR A 327 15.26 -24.55 4.07
CA TYR A 327 14.80 -25.83 3.56
C TYR A 327 15.86 -26.92 3.72
N LYS A 328 15.46 -28.14 3.36
CA LYS A 328 16.13 -29.40 3.60
C LYS A 328 17.52 -29.38 3.02
N LYS A 329 18.44 -29.90 3.81
CA LYS A 329 19.87 -29.89 3.51
C LYS A 329 20.17 -30.77 2.30
N THR A 330 21.03 -30.27 1.44
CA THR A 330 21.68 -31.06 0.39
C THR A 330 22.59 -32.14 1.02
N ARG A 331 23.09 -33.05 0.19
CA ARG A 331 24.15 -34.01 0.60
C ARG A 331 25.41 -33.34 1.14
N LYS A 332 25.65 -32.06 0.82
CA LYS A 332 26.76 -31.25 1.34
C LYS A 332 26.50 -30.72 2.77
N GLY A 333 25.34 -31.03 3.37
CA GLY A 333 24.98 -30.61 4.74
C GLY A 333 24.49 -29.17 4.86
N PHE A 334 24.28 -28.48 3.75
CA PHE A 334 23.84 -27.08 3.68
C PHE A 334 22.41 -26.99 3.11
N PRO A 335 21.53 -26.09 3.59
CA PRO A 335 20.18 -25.89 3.05
C PRO A 335 20.19 -25.76 1.52
N ALA A 336 19.35 -26.53 0.83
CA ALA A 336 19.26 -26.44 -0.63
C ALA A 336 18.67 -25.09 -1.07
N VAL A 337 17.67 -24.62 -0.33
CA VAL A 337 16.98 -23.35 -0.55
C VAL A 337 16.93 -22.59 0.77
N ILE A 338 17.05 -21.27 0.68
CA ILE A 338 16.85 -20.32 1.77
C ILE A 338 15.86 -19.28 1.28
N CYS A 339 14.69 -19.23 1.92
CA CYS A 339 13.76 -18.13 1.71
C CYS A 339 14.09 -17.03 2.73
N VAL A 340 14.20 -15.78 2.28
CA VAL A 340 14.42 -14.60 3.11
C VAL A 340 13.35 -13.55 2.79
N PHE A 341 12.76 -12.98 3.82
CA PHE A 341 11.67 -12.01 3.72
C PHE A 341 12.01 -10.80 4.58
N SER A 342 12.06 -9.61 3.98
CA SER A 342 12.63 -8.41 4.59
C SER A 342 11.57 -7.35 4.97
N ALA A 343 10.28 -7.71 4.95
CA ALA A 343 9.16 -6.87 5.37
C ALA A 343 8.56 -7.35 6.70
N PRO A 344 8.90 -6.72 7.85
CA PRO A 344 8.38 -7.12 9.15
C PRO A 344 6.95 -6.60 9.36
N ASN A 345 6.15 -7.28 10.19
CA ASN A 345 4.72 -7.00 10.39
C ASN A 345 3.99 -6.72 9.07
N TYR A 346 4.19 -7.62 8.11
CA TYR A 346 3.73 -7.43 6.74
C TYR A 346 2.24 -7.11 6.66
N CYS A 347 1.89 -6.15 5.81
CA CYS A 347 0.53 -5.61 5.68
C CYS A 347 -0.09 -5.08 6.99
N ASP A 348 0.73 -4.72 7.98
CA ASP A 348 0.33 -4.28 9.33
C ASP A 348 -0.48 -5.31 10.13
N THR A 349 -0.49 -6.57 9.71
CA THR A 349 -1.35 -7.61 10.31
C THR A 349 -0.65 -8.94 10.59
N TYR A 350 0.45 -9.25 9.90
CA TYR A 350 1.07 -10.58 9.99
C TYR A 350 1.88 -10.77 11.29
N ASP A 351 2.32 -9.69 11.94
CA ASP A 351 3.18 -9.73 13.14
C ASP A 351 4.47 -10.58 12.98
N ASN A 352 4.88 -10.81 11.73
CA ASN A 352 6.10 -11.54 11.41
C ASN A 352 7.35 -10.67 11.64
N ARG A 353 8.48 -11.33 11.88
CA ARG A 353 9.80 -10.70 11.78
C ARG A 353 10.22 -10.60 10.32
N ALA A 354 11.17 -9.71 10.06
CA ALA A 354 11.95 -9.70 8.84
C ALA A 354 13.35 -10.24 9.09
N ALA A 355 14.04 -10.65 8.04
CA ALA A 355 15.45 -11.00 8.10
C ALA A 355 16.24 -10.55 6.86
N MET A 356 17.56 -10.61 6.99
CA MET A 356 18.54 -10.36 5.93
C MET A 356 19.67 -11.38 6.07
N VAL A 357 20.14 -11.90 4.94
CA VAL A 357 21.28 -12.83 4.90
C VAL A 357 22.56 -12.03 4.71
N MET A 358 23.53 -12.19 5.61
CA MET A 358 24.84 -11.56 5.52
C MET A 358 25.89 -12.64 5.24
N LEU A 359 26.57 -12.52 4.11
CA LEU A 359 27.68 -13.37 3.71
C LEU A 359 28.99 -12.63 3.92
N SER A 360 29.92 -13.21 4.67
CA SER A 360 31.25 -12.64 4.87
C SER A 360 32.26 -13.73 5.21
N ARG A 361 33.37 -13.79 4.46
CA ARG A 361 34.48 -14.75 4.68
C ARG A 361 34.00 -16.20 4.74
N ASN A 362 33.13 -16.58 3.81
CA ASN A 362 32.47 -17.90 3.75
C ASN A 362 31.55 -18.24 4.96
N ILE A 363 31.24 -17.26 5.82
CA ILE A 363 30.26 -17.41 6.89
C ILE A 363 28.95 -16.76 6.44
N MET A 364 27.87 -17.52 6.52
CA MET A 364 26.52 -17.02 6.34
C MET A 364 25.90 -16.79 7.72
N SER A 365 25.39 -15.59 7.95
CA SER A 365 24.62 -15.25 9.14
C SER A 365 23.29 -14.63 8.74
N ILE A 366 22.24 -14.88 9.51
CA ILE A 366 20.92 -14.31 9.28
C ILE A 366 20.64 -13.34 10.42
N ARG A 367 20.29 -12.10 10.07
CA ARG A 367 19.94 -11.05 11.04
C ARG A 367 18.45 -10.77 10.94
N GLN A 368 17.73 -11.04 12.02
CA GLN A 368 16.30 -10.74 12.13
C GLN A 368 16.08 -9.33 12.69
N PHE A 369 14.95 -8.72 12.34
CA PHE A 369 14.50 -7.43 12.88
C PHE A 369 12.98 -7.30 12.89
N ASN A 370 12.49 -6.40 13.74
CA ASN A 370 11.07 -6.11 13.91
C ASN A 370 10.66 -4.85 13.13
N SER A 371 9.36 -4.62 13.05
CA SER A 371 8.78 -3.47 12.36
C SER A 371 9.06 -2.14 13.06
N SER A 372 9.02 -1.08 12.26
CA SER A 372 9.23 0.29 12.64
C SER A 372 7.91 1.07 12.48
N PRO A 373 7.61 2.04 13.36
CA PRO A 373 6.47 2.92 13.17
C PRO A 373 6.57 3.66 11.83
N HIS A 374 5.44 3.83 11.16
CA HIS A 374 5.31 4.63 9.94
C HIS A 374 4.05 5.51 9.98
N PRO A 375 4.00 6.60 9.19
CA PRO A 375 2.81 7.41 9.02
C PRO A 375 1.63 6.59 8.49
N TYR A 376 0.43 6.99 8.90
CA TYR A 376 -0.80 6.32 8.54
C TYR A 376 -1.39 6.90 7.25
N TYR A 377 -1.74 6.03 6.31
CA TYR A 377 -2.54 6.37 5.14
C TYR A 377 -3.89 5.66 5.22
N LEU A 378 -4.95 6.38 4.85
CA LEU A 378 -6.24 5.74 4.61
C LEU A 378 -6.12 4.76 3.42
N PRO A 379 -6.88 3.65 3.44
CA PRO A 379 -6.87 2.68 2.36
C PRO A 379 -7.00 3.35 1.00
N ASN A 380 -6.19 2.90 0.04
CA ASN A 380 -6.19 3.41 -1.33
C ASN A 380 -5.86 4.91 -1.48
N PHE A 381 -5.13 5.51 -0.53
CA PHE A 381 -4.75 6.93 -0.55
C PHE A 381 -5.96 7.88 -0.58
N MET A 382 -7.06 7.48 0.06
CA MET A 382 -8.28 8.28 0.11
C MET A 382 -8.07 9.50 1.01
N ASN A 383 -8.54 10.68 0.59
CA ASN A 383 -8.54 11.85 1.45
C ASN A 383 -9.67 11.78 2.49
N ALA A 384 -9.53 12.54 3.59
CA ALA A 384 -10.47 12.52 4.70
C ALA A 384 -11.90 12.94 4.31
N PHE A 385 -12.08 13.80 3.31
CA PHE A 385 -13.41 14.18 2.83
C PHE A 385 -14.09 13.02 2.12
N THR A 386 -13.42 12.39 1.17
CA THR A 386 -13.97 11.23 0.44
C THR A 386 -14.31 10.10 1.40
N TRP A 387 -13.51 9.91 2.46
CA TRP A 387 -13.77 8.88 3.47
C TRP A 387 -14.94 9.21 4.41
N SER A 388 -15.03 10.46 4.88
CA SER A 388 -16.00 10.85 5.93
C SER A 388 -17.34 11.35 5.39
N LEU A 389 -17.38 11.92 4.19
CA LEU A 389 -18.59 12.54 3.64
C LEU A 389 -19.79 11.56 3.56
N PRO A 390 -19.63 10.27 3.15
CA PRO A 390 -20.73 9.31 3.18
C PRO A 390 -21.32 9.12 4.58
N PHE A 391 -20.47 9.12 5.61
CA PHE A 391 -20.91 8.97 6.99
C PHE A 391 -21.61 10.22 7.50
N VAL A 392 -21.09 11.42 7.18
CA VAL A 392 -21.73 12.69 7.52
C VAL A 392 -23.11 12.78 6.88
N GLU A 393 -23.23 12.42 5.59
CA GLU A 393 -24.51 12.37 4.89
C GLU A 393 -25.50 11.42 5.58
N GLU A 394 -25.08 10.19 5.89
CA GLU A 394 -25.92 9.21 6.59
C GLU A 394 -26.40 9.76 7.94
N LYS A 395 -25.50 10.32 8.76
CA LYS A 395 -25.87 10.82 10.09
C LYS A 395 -26.78 12.04 10.03
N LEU A 396 -26.58 12.93 9.05
CA LEU A 396 -27.49 14.05 8.85
C LEU A 396 -28.88 13.56 8.40
N LEU A 397 -28.96 12.56 7.53
CA LEU A 397 -30.23 11.96 7.13
C LEU A 397 -30.94 11.29 8.31
N ASP A 398 -30.20 10.57 9.17
CA ASP A 398 -30.74 9.99 10.41
C ASP A 398 -31.33 11.08 11.31
N ILE A 399 -30.59 12.18 11.52
CA ILE A 399 -31.06 13.32 12.34
C ILE A 399 -32.34 13.92 11.75
N TRP A 400 -32.37 14.21 10.46
CA TRP A 400 -33.54 14.81 9.81
C TRP A 400 -34.75 13.89 9.83
N THR A 401 -34.54 12.59 9.64
CA THR A 401 -35.63 11.60 9.72
C THR A 401 -36.21 11.52 11.13
N ASN A 402 -35.36 11.52 12.16
CA ASN A 402 -35.81 11.55 13.55
C ASN A 402 -36.52 12.86 13.91
N VAL A 403 -36.05 14.01 13.44
CA VAL A 403 -36.74 15.30 13.63
C VAL A 403 -38.11 15.28 12.95
N LEU A 404 -38.22 14.74 11.74
CA LEU A 404 -39.51 14.60 11.03
C LEU A 404 -40.47 13.66 11.74
N HIS A 405 -39.98 12.61 12.42
CA HIS A 405 -40.82 11.75 13.27
C HIS A 405 -41.30 12.44 14.56
N LEU A 406 -40.51 13.37 15.10
CA LEU A 406 -40.90 14.16 16.29
C LEU A 406 -41.88 15.29 15.94
N VAL A 407 -41.79 15.83 14.73
CA VAL A 407 -42.78 16.76 14.17
C VAL A 407 -43.92 15.91 13.61
N ASP A 408 -44.75 15.41 14.51
CA ASP A 408 -45.94 14.59 14.23
C ASP A 408 -46.80 15.29 13.17
N VAL A 409 -46.61 14.93 11.89
CA VAL A 409 -47.62 15.15 10.87
C VAL A 409 -48.61 14.03 11.08
N ASP A 410 -49.58 14.33 11.93
CA ASP A 410 -50.74 13.50 12.29
C ASP A 410 -51.28 12.79 11.03
N GLU A 411 -50.80 11.56 10.77
CA GLU A 411 -51.14 10.78 9.55
C GLU A 411 -52.65 10.54 9.48
N ASP A 412 -53.31 10.52 10.64
CA ASP A 412 -54.75 10.34 10.80
C ASP A 412 -55.57 11.55 10.35
N GLN A 413 -55.07 12.79 10.47
CA GLN A 413 -55.74 13.98 9.91
C GLN A 413 -55.72 14.00 8.37
N PHE A 414 -54.76 13.30 7.74
CA PHE A 414 -54.63 13.28 6.29
C PHE A 414 -55.50 12.19 5.63
N LEU A 415 -55.68 11.03 6.27
CA LEU A 415 -56.57 9.97 5.77
C LEU A 415 -58.05 10.38 5.84
N ALA A 416 -58.46 11.16 6.84
CA ALA A 416 -59.82 11.68 6.96
C ALA A 416 -60.20 12.61 5.78
N ASN A 417 -59.27 13.47 5.34
CA ASN A 417 -59.51 14.39 4.22
C ASN A 417 -59.48 13.72 2.83
N LYS A 418 -58.97 12.49 2.72
CA LYS A 418 -58.90 11.74 1.45
C LYS A 418 -60.18 10.95 1.16
N ALA A 419 -60.93 10.60 2.20
CA ALA A 419 -62.22 9.88 2.07
C ALA A 419 -63.36 10.78 1.54
N GLU A 420 -63.29 12.10 1.77
CA GLU A 420 -64.27 13.05 1.19
C GLU A 420 -64.05 13.32 -0.30
N VAL A 421 -62.83 13.11 -0.82
CA VAL A 421 -62.46 13.41 -2.21
C VAL A 421 -62.64 12.21 -3.15
N SER A 422 -62.60 10.97 -2.63
CA SER A 422 -62.64 9.73 -3.44
C SER A 422 -64.01 9.36 -3.99
N VAL A 423 -65.09 10.07 -3.65
CA VAL A 423 -66.44 9.82 -4.18
C VAL A 423 -66.66 10.46 -5.57
N ALA A 424 -65.77 11.34 -6.04
CA ALA A 424 -66.03 12.18 -7.21
C ALA A 424 -65.42 11.70 -8.55
N VAL A 425 -64.56 10.68 -8.61
CA VAL A 425 -63.85 10.35 -9.87
C VAL A 425 -63.76 8.84 -10.10
N ALA A 426 -64.84 8.26 -10.62
CA ALA A 426 -64.83 6.92 -11.22
C ALA A 426 -65.40 7.02 -12.65
N THR A 427 -64.54 7.13 -13.66
CA THR A 427 -64.79 6.65 -15.04
C THR A 427 -63.47 6.52 -15.82
N ASP A 428 -63.35 5.44 -16.60
CA ASP A 428 -62.19 4.92 -17.35
C ASP A 428 -61.79 5.72 -18.61
N ALA A 429 -60.48 5.90 -18.86
CA ALA A 429 -59.81 5.88 -20.19
C ALA A 429 -58.29 6.23 -20.11
N PRO A 430 -57.44 5.81 -21.09
CA PRO A 430 -55.99 5.69 -20.91
C PRO A 430 -55.15 6.93 -21.32
N ALA A 431 -54.03 7.07 -20.62
CA ALA A 431 -52.78 7.77 -20.94
C ALA A 431 -52.85 9.02 -21.85
N GLN A 432 -52.94 10.19 -21.21
CA GLN A 432 -52.43 11.44 -21.76
C GLN A 432 -51.63 12.14 -20.64
N TRP A 433 -50.40 12.56 -20.93
CA TRP A 433 -49.60 13.38 -20.03
C TRP A 433 -50.27 14.76 -19.91
N VAL A 434 -51.25 14.85 -19.03
CA VAL A 434 -51.84 16.13 -18.63
C VAL A 434 -50.90 16.70 -17.57
N ARG A 435 -50.24 17.82 -17.91
CA ARG A 435 -49.74 18.75 -16.89
C ARG A 435 -50.96 19.25 -16.12
N THR A 436 -51.32 18.58 -15.04
CA THR A 436 -52.25 19.13 -14.06
C THR A 436 -51.46 20.11 -13.20
N GLU A 437 -51.50 21.39 -13.59
CA GLU A 437 -51.37 22.47 -12.63
C GLU A 437 -52.59 22.42 -11.69
N SER A 438 -52.54 21.57 -10.66
CA SER A 438 -53.45 21.67 -9.52
C SER A 438 -52.82 22.57 -8.46
N SER A 439 -53.11 23.87 -8.61
CA SER A 439 -52.90 24.92 -7.61
C SER A 439 -53.86 24.79 -6.44
N SER A 440 -53.69 23.76 -5.59
CA SER A 440 -54.48 23.67 -4.35
C SER A 440 -53.81 22.81 -3.25
N GLY A 441 -52.52 23.02 -3.02
CA GLY A 441 -51.89 22.67 -1.75
C GLY A 441 -51.29 23.95 -1.17
N SER A 442 -51.43 24.18 0.14
CA SER A 442 -50.77 25.34 0.75
C SER A 442 -49.27 25.31 0.39
N PRO A 443 -48.58 26.47 0.28
CA PRO A 443 -47.16 26.52 -0.10
C PRO A 443 -46.28 25.56 0.73
N LEU A 444 -46.68 25.30 1.98
CA LEU A 444 -46.04 24.37 2.91
C LEU A 444 -46.12 22.91 2.48
N VAL A 445 -47.24 22.44 1.90
CA VAL A 445 -47.40 21.04 1.47
C VAL A 445 -46.53 20.74 0.25
N ARG A 446 -46.45 21.66 -0.71
CA ARG A 446 -45.55 21.54 -1.87
C ARG A 446 -44.08 21.58 -1.44
N GLN A 447 -43.76 22.37 -0.42
CA GLN A 447 -42.42 22.45 0.15
C GLN A 447 -42.07 21.16 0.91
N GLN A 448 -43.01 20.59 1.67
CA GLN A 448 -42.85 19.27 2.32
C GLN A 448 -42.66 18.13 1.31
N GLU A 449 -43.44 18.08 0.23
CA GLU A 449 -43.31 17.06 -0.81
C GLU A 449 -41.95 17.17 -1.53
N SER A 450 -41.51 18.40 -1.83
CA SER A 450 -40.19 18.68 -2.39
C SER A 450 -39.07 18.29 -1.42
N ILE A 451 -39.23 18.51 -0.12
CA ILE A 451 -38.25 18.11 0.90
C ILE A 451 -38.21 16.58 0.98
N ARG A 452 -39.37 15.91 0.97
CA ARG A 452 -39.48 14.45 1.01
C ARG A 452 -38.83 13.78 -0.21
N GLN A 453 -39.04 14.31 -1.42
CA GLN A 453 -38.37 13.81 -2.63
C GLN A 453 -36.85 14.02 -2.60
N LYS A 454 -36.39 15.16 -2.07
CA LYS A 454 -34.93 15.41 -1.89
C LYS A 454 -34.31 14.45 -0.88
N ILE A 455 -34.99 14.16 0.22
CA ILE A 455 -34.55 13.17 1.23
C ILE A 455 -34.46 11.76 0.63
N LEU A 456 -35.44 11.34 -0.18
CA LEU A 456 -35.41 10.03 -0.85
C LEU A 456 -34.28 9.92 -1.90
N ALA A 457 -34.02 11.00 -2.64
CA ALA A 457 -32.89 11.07 -3.59
C ALA A 457 -31.54 11.00 -2.85
N MET A 458 -31.39 11.74 -1.76
CA MET A 458 -30.19 11.68 -0.88
C MET A 458 -30.02 10.29 -0.26
N GLY A 459 -31.08 9.66 0.25
CA GLY A 459 -31.01 8.29 0.78
C GLY A 459 -30.57 7.25 -0.26
N THR A 460 -30.83 7.48 -1.54
CA THR A 460 -30.38 6.60 -2.63
C THR A 460 -28.89 6.81 -2.94
N LEU A 461 -28.42 8.05 -2.96
CA LEU A 461 -26.98 8.38 -3.07
C LEU A 461 -26.19 7.86 -1.87
N SER A 462 -26.71 8.02 -0.66
CA SER A 462 -26.13 7.52 0.58
C SER A 462 -25.92 6.00 0.57
N ARG A 463 -26.84 5.21 0.02
CA ARG A 463 -26.66 3.76 -0.17
C ARG A 463 -25.50 3.46 -1.13
N MET A 464 -25.44 4.16 -2.28
CA MET A 464 -24.34 4.02 -3.24
C MET A 464 -22.98 4.35 -2.62
N PHE A 465 -22.87 5.41 -1.80
CA PHE A 465 -21.63 5.79 -1.16
C PHE A 465 -21.22 4.87 0.01
N ARG A 466 -22.19 4.31 0.72
CA ARG A 466 -21.96 3.27 1.75
C ARG A 466 -21.36 2.01 1.13
N ASP A 467 -21.95 1.53 0.03
CA ASP A 467 -21.44 0.36 -0.70
C ASP A 467 -20.00 0.59 -1.20
N LEU A 468 -19.68 1.82 -1.65
CA LEU A 468 -18.32 2.21 -2.03
C LEU A 468 -17.34 2.19 -0.84
N ARG A 469 -17.78 2.63 0.34
CA ARG A 469 -16.96 2.60 1.57
C ARG A 469 -16.71 1.17 2.03
N GLU A 470 -17.77 0.38 2.21
CA GLU A 470 -17.66 -1.01 2.67
C GLU A 470 -16.89 -1.88 1.67
N GLY A 471 -17.08 -1.65 0.37
CA GLY A 471 -16.30 -2.29 -0.69
C GLY A 471 -14.81 -1.97 -0.60
N ASN A 472 -14.45 -0.70 -0.34
CA ASN A 472 -13.06 -0.30 -0.17
C ASN A 472 -12.42 -0.89 1.10
N GLU A 473 -13.15 -0.94 2.21
CA GLU A 473 -12.68 -1.53 3.47
C GLU A 473 -12.52 -3.07 3.34
N ARG A 474 -13.45 -3.76 2.65
CA ARG A 474 -13.31 -5.21 2.35
C ARG A 474 -12.13 -5.50 1.43
N ASN A 475 -11.95 -4.72 0.37
CA ASN A 475 -10.83 -4.90 -0.56
C ASN A 475 -9.48 -4.75 0.14
N ALA A 476 -9.35 -3.78 1.05
CA ALA A 476 -8.13 -3.61 1.85
C ALA A 476 -7.81 -4.87 2.67
N ARG A 477 -8.80 -5.46 3.34
CA ARG A 477 -8.64 -6.71 4.11
C ARG A 477 -8.32 -7.92 3.23
N LEU A 478 -9.01 -8.06 2.11
CA LEU A 478 -8.82 -9.18 1.18
C LEU A 478 -7.45 -9.12 0.50
N THR A 479 -6.95 -7.93 0.15
CA THR A 479 -5.59 -7.82 -0.39
C THR A 479 -4.54 -8.37 0.58
N GLY A 480 -4.70 -8.13 1.89
CA GLY A 480 -3.84 -8.70 2.93
C GLY A 480 -3.90 -10.23 3.06
N GLN A 481 -5.04 -10.86 2.76
CA GLN A 481 -5.25 -12.32 2.95
C GLN A 481 -4.85 -13.20 1.77
N VAL A 482 -4.69 -12.65 0.56
CA VAL A 482 -4.33 -13.45 -0.65
C VAL A 482 -2.88 -13.95 -0.63
N SER A 483 -2.07 -13.53 0.36
CA SER A 483 -0.71 -14.04 0.59
C SER A 483 -0.70 -15.24 1.56
N GLY A 484 -1.07 -16.41 1.03
CA GLY A 484 -0.61 -17.73 1.48
C GLY A 484 -0.61 -18.03 2.98
N LEU A 485 -1.78 -18.33 3.55
CA LEU A 485 -1.93 -19.31 4.63
C LEU A 485 -3.30 -20.02 4.43
N PRO A 486 -3.42 -21.33 4.76
CA PRO A 486 -4.71 -21.99 4.77
C PRO A 486 -5.59 -21.35 5.85
N SER A 487 -6.87 -21.16 5.54
CA SER A 487 -7.88 -20.82 6.54
C SER A 487 -7.92 -21.90 7.63
N GLU A 488 -7.32 -21.65 8.79
CA GLU A 488 -7.59 -22.43 10.00
C GLU A 488 -9.00 -22.10 10.49
N ASP A 489 -9.97 -22.87 10.00
CA ASP A 489 -11.26 -23.06 10.66
C ASP A 489 -11.33 -24.53 11.12
N VAL A 490 -10.46 -24.89 12.07
CA VAL A 490 -10.57 -26.14 12.82
C VAL A 490 -10.75 -25.80 14.29
N ARG A 491 -12.03 -25.74 14.71
CA ARG A 491 -12.38 -25.75 16.14
C ARG A 491 -11.82 -27.03 16.77
N PRO A 492 -11.22 -26.98 17.97
CA PRO A 492 -10.82 -28.19 18.68
C PRO A 492 -12.08 -28.98 19.08
N PRO A 493 -12.17 -30.30 18.83
CA PRO A 493 -13.22 -31.12 19.39
C PRO A 493 -13.00 -31.24 20.90
N GLY A 494 -14.10 -31.13 21.63
CA GLY A 494 -14.13 -31.04 23.08
C GLY A 494 -13.48 -32.20 23.80
N ALA A 495 -12.94 -31.87 24.96
CA ALA A 495 -12.67 -32.81 26.01
C ALA A 495 -13.98 -33.56 26.38
N SER A 496 -13.97 -34.87 26.21
CA SER A 496 -14.87 -35.79 26.92
C SER A 496 -14.06 -37.00 27.37
N GLY A 497 -14.16 -37.29 28.66
CA GLY A 497 -13.25 -38.17 29.40
C GLY A 497 -13.23 -39.64 28.98
N ALA A 498 -12.08 -40.27 29.20
CA ALA A 498 -11.84 -41.30 30.21
C ALA A 498 -10.33 -41.58 30.25
#